data_AF-A0A7S2H5A1-F1
#
_entry.id   AF-A0A7S2H5A1-F1
#
_cell.length_a   1.000
_cell.length_b   1.000
_cell.length_c   1.000
_cell.angle_alpha   90.00
_cell.angle_beta   90.00
_cell.angle_gamma   90.00
#
_symmetry.space_group_name_H-M   'P 1'
#
loop_
_entity.id
_entity.type
_entity.pdbx_description
1 polymer ?
#
loop_
_entity_poly.entity_id
_entity_poly.type
_entity_poly.pdbx_seq_one_letter_code
_entity_poly.pdbx_strand_id
1 'polypeptide(L)'
;IKMSAEGLDPSVLDMDPEGPAPGSNGGGAKKIQATKKPVKKRSNSTIVKEETGKLHMVYKEKIKTPKAMKPLFWEMIPVRSLDGTVWQSMGQDLTPEEMDGEKICDAFEKKASKVIEKKKVEVKKKVPKAIDGKRAQNVAIALGRFRLSNEEFHRKLVELDINFLTAEVCEKLLPHLPDREDYNKVAQVVAENDGNVSLFGSCDKFFYAVGSISHLKQRINCLSIFLNFESGCNRFSGYTEIDSKLRSMQLAVDQI
;
A
#
# COMPACT_ATOMS: atom_id res chain seq x y z
N ILE A 1 51.48 -1.69 -16.85
CA ILE A 1 50.81 -0.46 -16.37
C ILE A 1 49.42 -0.87 -15.93
N LYS A 2 49.02 -0.44 -14.72
CA LYS A 2 47.79 -0.81 -14.01
C LYS A 2 46.56 -0.84 -14.92
N MET A 3 45.85 -1.97 -14.97
CA MET A 3 44.40 -2.08 -14.80
C MET A 3 44.01 -3.55 -14.91
N SER A 4 44.33 -4.29 -13.86
CA SER A 4 43.60 -5.48 -13.42
C SER A 4 42.68 -5.04 -12.29
N ALA A 5 41.49 -4.56 -12.67
CA ALA A 5 40.33 -4.36 -11.82
C ALA A 5 39.12 -4.35 -12.75
N GLU A 6 38.09 -5.12 -12.40
CA GLU A 6 36.86 -5.34 -13.15
C GLU A 6 36.94 -6.50 -14.16
N GLY A 7 36.71 -7.71 -13.66
CA GLY A 7 36.57 -8.94 -14.44
C GLY A 7 35.30 -8.95 -15.30
N LEU A 8 35.29 -8.10 -16.32
CA LEU A 8 34.35 -8.13 -17.43
C LEU A 8 34.86 -9.12 -18.47
N ASP A 9 34.13 -10.22 -18.66
CA ASP A 9 34.41 -11.23 -19.66
C ASP A 9 34.20 -10.64 -21.07
N PRO A 10 35.22 -10.65 -21.95
CA PRO A 10 35.15 -10.08 -23.30
C PRO A 10 34.21 -10.84 -24.26
N SER A 11 33.50 -11.86 -23.80
CA SER A 11 32.60 -12.70 -24.61
C SER A 11 31.15 -12.17 -24.70
N VAL A 12 30.82 -11.02 -24.08
CA VAL A 12 29.46 -10.43 -24.08
C VAL A 12 29.31 -9.32 -25.11
N LEU A 13 29.96 -9.45 -26.27
CA LEU A 13 29.93 -8.41 -27.30
C LEU A 13 29.64 -8.94 -28.71
N ASP A 14 28.87 -10.02 -28.81
CA ASP A 14 28.24 -10.46 -30.06
C ASP A 14 26.86 -11.09 -29.77
N MET A 15 25.83 -10.27 -29.63
CA MET A 15 24.44 -10.70 -29.88
C MET A 15 23.69 -9.61 -30.63
N ASP A 16 23.43 -9.90 -31.90
CA ASP A 16 22.61 -9.12 -32.83
C ASP A 16 21.14 -9.00 -32.33
N PRO A 17 20.50 -7.82 -32.49
CA PRO A 17 19.17 -7.53 -31.94
C PRO A 17 17.97 -8.00 -32.80
N GLU A 18 18.15 -8.81 -33.85
CA GLU A 18 17.06 -9.17 -34.79
C GLU A 18 16.85 -10.69 -35.00
N GLY A 19 16.50 -11.42 -33.94
CA GLY A 19 16.12 -12.85 -34.04
C GLY A 19 14.88 -13.22 -33.20
N PRO A 20 13.91 -14.00 -33.73
CA PRO A 20 12.65 -14.28 -33.03
C PRO A 20 12.82 -15.36 -31.94
N ALA A 21 12.09 -15.18 -30.83
CA ALA A 21 12.02 -16.16 -29.75
C ALA A 21 11.23 -17.41 -30.17
N PRO A 22 11.70 -18.63 -29.90
CA PRO A 22 10.95 -19.84 -30.19
C PRO A 22 9.78 -20.05 -29.21
N GLY A 23 8.54 -20.06 -29.73
CA GLY A 23 7.32 -20.60 -29.09
C GLY A 23 7.29 -22.14 -29.14
N SER A 24 6.27 -22.92 -28.75
CA SER A 24 4.89 -22.77 -28.26
C SER A 24 4.42 -24.19 -27.84
N ASN A 25 3.53 -24.30 -26.84
CA ASN A 25 2.44 -25.30 -26.64
C ASN A 25 2.25 -25.54 -25.12
N GLY A 26 1.09 -25.43 -24.48
CA GLY A 26 -0.30 -25.61 -24.91
C GLY A 26 -0.93 -26.71 -24.05
N GLY A 27 -1.65 -26.37 -22.97
CA GLY A 27 -2.42 -27.37 -22.19
C GLY A 27 -2.86 -26.99 -20.76
N GLY A 28 -4.15 -26.68 -20.61
CA GLY A 28 -5.00 -27.05 -19.45
C GLY A 28 -4.65 -26.54 -18.05
N ALA A 29 -5.21 -25.39 -17.64
CA ALA A 29 -5.18 -24.93 -16.26
C ALA A 29 -6.13 -25.75 -15.35
N LYS A 30 -5.61 -26.75 -14.63
CA LYS A 30 -6.28 -27.33 -13.45
C LYS A 30 -6.02 -26.44 -12.22
N LYS A 31 -7.11 -26.00 -11.61
CA LYS A 31 -7.17 -25.27 -10.33
C LYS A 31 -6.64 -26.15 -9.19
N ILE A 32 -5.41 -25.93 -8.73
CA ILE A 32 -4.87 -26.60 -7.54
C ILE A 32 -5.37 -25.85 -6.30
N GLN A 33 -6.23 -26.52 -5.53
CA GLN A 33 -6.64 -26.09 -4.20
C GLN A 33 -5.42 -26.14 -3.26
N ALA A 34 -5.01 -24.98 -2.73
CA ALA A 34 -3.99 -24.90 -1.71
C ALA A 34 -4.55 -25.44 -0.38
N THR A 35 -4.25 -26.70 -0.08
CA THR A 35 -4.40 -27.26 1.27
C THR A 35 -3.33 -26.62 2.16
N LYS A 36 -3.78 -25.84 3.16
CA LYS A 36 -2.91 -25.23 4.15
C LYS A 36 -2.28 -26.33 5.01
N LYS A 37 -1.02 -26.68 4.73
CA LYS A 37 -0.19 -27.46 5.67
C LYS A 37 0.29 -26.53 6.81
N PRO A 38 0.36 -27.03 8.06
CA PRO A 38 0.68 -26.21 9.22
C PRO A 38 2.15 -25.78 9.19
N VAL A 39 2.38 -24.48 9.36
CA VAL A 39 3.71 -23.87 9.46
C VAL A 39 4.37 -24.32 10.77
N LYS A 40 5.41 -25.17 10.68
CA LYS A 40 6.26 -25.52 11.83
C LYS A 40 7.10 -24.29 12.22
N LYS A 41 6.93 -23.83 13.47
CA LYS A 41 7.65 -22.71 14.09
C LYS A 41 9.16 -23.02 14.22
N ARG A 42 10.02 -22.41 13.41
CA ARG A 42 11.50 -22.58 13.48
C ARG A 42 12.16 -21.58 14.45
N SER A 43 13.25 -22.03 15.09
CA SER A 43 14.12 -21.30 16.05
C SER A 43 15.15 -20.42 15.34
N ASN A 44 15.73 -19.47 16.07
CA ASN A 44 16.90 -18.68 15.66
C ASN A 44 18.20 -19.50 15.66
N SER A 45 19.20 -19.00 14.94
CA SER A 45 20.33 -19.74 14.38
C SER A 45 21.69 -19.06 14.56
N THR A 46 22.77 -19.84 14.54
CA THR A 46 24.16 -19.35 14.49
C THR A 46 24.98 -20.11 13.45
N ILE A 47 25.98 -19.41 12.88
CA ILE A 47 26.79 -19.85 11.75
C ILE A 47 28.14 -20.36 12.25
N VAL A 48 28.55 -21.57 11.82
CA VAL A 48 29.91 -22.09 11.98
C VAL A 48 30.45 -22.49 10.60
N LYS A 49 31.72 -22.19 10.34
CA LYS A 49 32.42 -22.51 9.07
C LYS A 49 33.22 -23.80 9.27
N GLU A 50 32.98 -24.82 8.43
CA GLU A 50 33.85 -25.99 8.30
C GLU A 50 34.27 -26.16 6.84
N GLU A 51 35.40 -26.84 6.61
CA GLU A 51 36.33 -26.70 5.48
C GLU A 51 35.82 -27.07 4.08
N THR A 52 34.55 -27.41 3.92
CA THR A 52 33.95 -27.74 2.62
C THR A 52 33.01 -26.65 2.09
N GLY A 53 33.35 -25.37 2.22
CA GLY A 53 32.72 -24.25 1.49
C GLY A 53 31.19 -24.10 1.54
N LYS A 54 30.48 -24.88 2.37
CA LYS A 54 29.02 -24.91 2.49
C LYS A 54 28.65 -24.48 3.90
N LEU A 55 28.01 -23.31 3.99
CA LEU A 55 27.41 -22.79 5.23
C LEU A 55 26.39 -23.79 5.79
N HIS A 56 26.73 -24.46 6.89
CA HIS A 56 25.79 -25.25 7.68
C HIS A 56 25.38 -24.48 8.94
N MET A 57 24.08 -24.39 9.18
CA MET A 57 23.50 -23.67 10.31
C MET A 57 23.30 -24.65 11.46
N VAL A 58 24.03 -24.47 12.57
CA VAL A 58 23.82 -25.29 13.77
C VAL A 58 22.53 -24.83 14.45
N TYR A 59 21.57 -25.73 14.58
CA TYR A 59 20.32 -25.45 15.27
C TYR A 59 20.57 -25.28 16.77
N LYS A 60 20.37 -24.07 17.28
CA LYS A 60 20.38 -23.80 18.72
C LYS A 60 19.01 -24.11 19.33
N GLU A 61 19.04 -24.59 20.56
CA GLU A 61 17.82 -24.79 21.33
C GLU A 61 17.16 -23.44 21.62
N LYS A 62 15.82 -23.40 21.56
CA LYS A 62 15.08 -22.20 21.90
C LYS A 62 15.16 -21.97 23.40
N ILE A 63 15.68 -20.82 23.81
CA ILE A 63 15.60 -20.36 25.19
C ILE A 63 14.10 -20.21 25.55
N LYS A 64 13.66 -20.98 26.55
CA LYS A 64 12.29 -20.88 27.08
C LYS A 64 12.31 -19.87 28.23
N THR A 65 11.57 -18.77 28.06
CA THR A 65 11.44 -17.77 29.11
C THR A 65 10.27 -18.12 30.02
N PRO A 66 10.39 -17.96 31.35
CA PRO A 66 9.32 -18.29 32.30
C PRO A 66 8.13 -17.33 32.19
N LYS A 67 8.38 -16.07 31.82
CA LYS A 67 7.36 -15.02 31.66
C LYS A 67 7.07 -14.74 30.19
N ALA A 68 5.81 -14.38 29.89
CA ALA A 68 5.42 -13.96 28.54
C ALA A 68 5.99 -12.57 28.25
N MET A 69 6.90 -12.46 27.30
CA MET A 69 7.54 -11.19 26.93
C MET A 69 6.77 -10.43 25.84
N LYS A 70 7.08 -9.13 25.73
CA LYS A 70 6.71 -8.33 24.55
C LYS A 70 7.39 -8.89 23.29
N PRO A 71 6.68 -9.02 22.16
CA PRO A 71 7.28 -9.54 20.93
C PRO A 71 8.29 -8.54 20.35
N LEU A 72 9.39 -9.06 19.83
CA LEU A 72 10.35 -8.31 19.02
C LEU A 72 9.92 -8.37 17.55
N PHE A 73 9.63 -7.21 16.96
CA PHE A 73 9.18 -7.10 15.56
C PHE A 73 10.37 -7.00 14.60
N TRP A 74 11.18 -8.06 14.53
CA TRP A 74 12.27 -8.17 13.57
C TRP A 74 11.89 -9.02 12.35
N GLU A 75 12.59 -8.79 11.24
CA GLU A 75 12.55 -9.67 10.08
C GLU A 75 13.77 -10.59 10.11
N MET A 76 13.54 -11.89 9.93
CA MET A 76 14.62 -12.87 9.92
C MET A 76 15.33 -12.86 8.57
N ILE A 77 16.65 -12.73 8.59
CA ILE A 77 17.47 -12.83 7.39
C ILE A 77 17.54 -14.30 6.95
N PRO A 78 17.19 -14.62 5.69
CA PRO A 78 17.32 -15.98 5.17
C PRO A 78 18.77 -16.48 5.22
N VAL A 79 18.96 -17.76 5.54
CA VAL A 79 20.31 -18.36 5.70
C VAL A 79 21.17 -18.25 4.44
N ARG A 80 20.53 -18.29 3.26
CA ARG A 80 21.20 -18.19 1.97
C ARG A 80 21.81 -16.81 1.70
N SER A 81 21.33 -15.77 2.38
CA SER A 81 21.80 -14.40 2.24
C SER A 81 22.71 -13.98 3.40
N LEU A 82 23.24 -14.92 4.18
CA LEU A 82 24.18 -14.63 5.27
C LEU A 82 25.64 -14.54 4.80
N ASP A 83 25.95 -15.02 3.59
CA ASP A 83 27.32 -15.03 3.09
C ASP A 83 27.84 -13.60 2.82
N GLY A 84 29.04 -13.28 3.31
CA GLY A 84 29.62 -11.94 3.22
C GLY A 84 28.97 -10.88 4.13
N THR A 85 28.07 -11.26 5.05
CA THR A 85 27.44 -10.31 5.99
C THR A 85 28.15 -10.28 7.35
N VAL A 86 27.96 -9.18 8.10
CA VAL A 86 28.46 -9.01 9.48
C VAL A 86 27.98 -10.10 10.46
N TRP A 87 26.91 -10.82 10.11
CA TRP A 87 26.35 -11.91 10.91
C TRP A 87 27.22 -13.18 10.88
N GLN A 88 28.18 -13.29 9.95
CA GLN A 88 29.16 -14.37 9.95
C GLN A 88 30.15 -14.29 11.10
N SER A 89 30.53 -13.07 11.51
CA SER A 89 31.47 -12.85 12.61
C SER A 89 30.76 -12.66 13.96
N MET A 90 29.47 -12.31 13.98
CA MET A 90 28.69 -12.07 15.20
C MET A 90 28.07 -13.36 15.81
N GLY A 91 28.82 -14.46 15.82
CA GLY A 91 28.33 -15.78 16.22
C GLY A 91 28.47 -16.14 17.71
N GLN A 92 29.04 -15.28 18.54
CA GLN A 92 29.16 -15.54 19.98
C GLN A 92 27.87 -15.13 20.68
N ASP A 93 27.21 -16.08 21.34
CA ASP A 93 26.11 -15.77 22.23
C ASP A 93 26.68 -15.04 23.45
N LEU A 94 25.97 -14.02 23.92
CA LEU A 94 26.29 -13.41 25.21
C LEU A 94 26.17 -14.50 26.28
N THR A 95 27.19 -14.60 27.11
CA THR A 95 27.17 -15.50 28.26
C THR A 95 26.12 -15.06 29.28
N PRO A 96 25.60 -15.97 30.12
CA PRO A 96 24.73 -15.60 31.24
C PRO A 96 25.37 -14.60 32.22
N GLU A 97 26.71 -14.50 32.22
CA GLU A 97 27.48 -13.54 33.00
C GLU A 97 27.47 -12.13 32.38
N GLU A 98 27.45 -12.03 31.05
CA GLU A 98 27.36 -10.76 30.31
C GLU A 98 25.93 -10.22 30.25
N MET A 99 24.92 -11.10 30.34
CA MET A 99 23.52 -10.72 30.19
C MET A 99 22.59 -11.44 31.18
N ASP A 100 22.08 -10.65 32.14
CA ASP A 100 21.12 -11.11 33.14
C ASP A 100 19.72 -11.31 32.53
N GLY A 101 19.38 -12.59 32.29
CA GLY A 101 18.11 -12.99 31.71
C GLY A 101 16.88 -12.69 32.58
N GLU A 102 17.02 -12.65 33.91
CA GLU A 102 15.90 -12.35 34.82
C GLU A 102 15.51 -10.87 34.73
N LYS A 103 16.49 -9.96 34.73
CA LYS A 103 16.24 -8.52 34.53
C LYS A 103 15.55 -8.23 33.20
N ILE A 104 15.92 -8.93 32.13
CA ILE A 104 15.28 -8.80 30.82
C ILE A 104 13.84 -9.31 30.85
N CYS A 105 13.61 -10.46 31.49
CA CYS A 105 12.25 -11.00 31.68
C CYS A 105 11.35 -10.00 32.41
N ASP A 106 11.87 -9.34 33.45
CA ASP A 106 11.11 -8.38 34.25
C ASP A 106 10.86 -7.06 33.52
N ALA A 107 11.86 -6.52 32.81
CA ALA A 107 11.74 -5.26 32.08
C ALA A 107 10.79 -5.36 30.87
N PHE A 108 10.81 -6.50 30.16
CA PHE A 108 10.05 -6.72 28.93
C PHE A 108 8.85 -7.66 29.11
N GLU A 109 8.43 -7.91 30.35
CA GLU A 109 7.23 -8.66 30.63
C GLU A 109 6.01 -8.02 29.94
N LYS A 110 5.21 -8.87 29.28
CA LYS A 110 3.91 -8.48 28.76
C LYS A 110 2.97 -8.32 29.96
N LYS A 111 2.98 -7.13 30.56
CA LYS A 111 1.96 -6.73 31.55
C LYS A 111 0.61 -7.06 30.95
N ALA A 112 -0.17 -7.91 31.64
CA ALA A 112 -1.56 -8.13 31.27
C ALA A 112 -2.20 -6.75 31.27
N SER A 113 -2.47 -6.20 30.08
CA SER A 113 -3.38 -5.07 29.95
C SER A 113 -4.61 -5.50 30.71
N LYS A 114 -5.00 -4.76 31.78
CA LYS A 114 -6.28 -4.96 32.46
C LYS A 114 -7.27 -5.26 31.36
N VAL A 115 -7.71 -6.51 31.29
CA VAL A 115 -8.77 -6.88 30.38
C VAL A 115 -9.93 -6.14 30.99
N ILE A 116 -10.17 -4.91 30.52
CA ILE A 116 -11.49 -4.33 30.55
C ILE A 116 -12.29 -5.45 29.94
N GLU A 117 -13.05 -6.15 30.78
CA GLU A 117 -14.00 -7.15 30.35
C GLU A 117 -14.74 -6.49 29.21
N LYS A 118 -14.39 -6.88 27.98
CA LYS A 118 -15.21 -6.59 26.83
C LYS A 118 -16.40 -7.47 27.12
N LYS A 119 -17.35 -6.94 27.91
CA LYS A 119 -18.73 -7.40 28.02
C LYS A 119 -19.03 -7.88 26.64
N LYS A 120 -19.22 -9.18 26.53
CA LYS A 120 -19.52 -9.94 25.33
C LYS A 120 -20.55 -9.11 24.58
N VAL A 121 -20.09 -8.26 23.66
CA VAL A 121 -20.97 -7.38 22.90
C VAL A 121 -21.66 -8.37 22.00
N GLU A 122 -22.86 -8.74 22.44
CA GLU A 122 -23.97 -9.27 21.68
C GLU A 122 -23.65 -9.19 20.20
N VAL A 123 -23.48 -10.37 19.60
CA VAL A 123 -23.10 -10.62 18.21
C VAL A 123 -23.50 -9.43 17.35
N LYS A 124 -22.57 -8.47 17.16
CA LYS A 124 -22.84 -7.33 16.30
C LYS A 124 -23.22 -7.95 14.97
N LYS A 125 -24.50 -7.81 14.58
CA LYS A 125 -25.03 -8.28 13.30
C LYS A 125 -23.95 -8.01 12.28
N LYS A 126 -23.40 -9.08 11.69
CA LYS A 126 -22.29 -8.97 10.73
C LYS A 126 -22.79 -8.03 9.64
N VAL A 127 -22.34 -6.78 9.68
CA VAL A 127 -22.64 -5.80 8.65
C VAL A 127 -22.12 -6.41 7.35
N PRO A 128 -22.98 -6.72 6.38
CA PRO A 128 -22.53 -7.22 5.09
C PRO A 128 -21.64 -6.14 4.47
N LYS A 129 -20.39 -6.51 4.15
CA LYS A 129 -19.40 -5.60 3.58
C LYS A 129 -19.22 -5.95 2.12
N ALA A 130 -19.62 -5.05 1.23
CA ALA A 130 -19.39 -5.20 -0.21
C ALA A 130 -17.98 -4.75 -0.59
N ILE A 131 -17.46 -3.73 0.10
CA ILE A 131 -16.13 -3.15 -0.16
C ILE A 131 -15.08 -3.68 0.83
N ASP A 132 -13.84 -3.81 0.35
CA ASP A 132 -12.69 -4.22 1.17
C ASP A 132 -12.53 -3.33 2.41
N GLY A 133 -12.14 -3.94 3.54
CA GLY A 133 -12.05 -3.27 4.83
C GLY A 133 -11.07 -2.09 4.85
N LYS A 134 -9.94 -2.19 4.15
CA LYS A 134 -8.94 -1.10 4.10
C LYS A 134 -9.48 0.08 3.29
N ARG A 135 -10.07 -0.21 2.14
CA ARG A 135 -10.67 0.83 1.29
C ARG A 135 -11.86 1.51 1.98
N ALA A 136 -12.76 0.72 2.57
CA ALA A 136 -13.91 1.25 3.29
C ALA A 136 -13.49 2.17 4.45
N GLN A 137 -12.41 1.82 5.17
CA GLN A 137 -11.86 2.66 6.23
C GLN A 137 -11.27 3.97 5.68
N ASN A 138 -10.48 3.92 4.61
CA ASN A 138 -9.89 5.10 4.00
C ASN A 138 -10.97 6.09 3.53
N VAL A 139 -12.02 5.58 2.87
CA VAL A 139 -13.16 6.38 2.43
C VAL A 139 -13.91 6.95 3.64
N ALA A 140 -14.20 6.15 4.67
CA ALA A 140 -14.88 6.65 5.87
C ALA A 140 -14.08 7.76 6.58
N ILE A 141 -12.76 7.64 6.64
CA ILE A 141 -11.85 8.67 7.19
C ILE A 141 -11.88 9.94 6.35
N ALA A 142 -11.90 9.83 5.01
CA ALA A 142 -12.00 10.97 4.13
C ALA A 142 -13.36 11.68 4.28
N LEU A 143 -14.45 10.91 4.26
CA LEU A 143 -15.82 11.41 4.44
C LEU A 143 -16.02 12.11 5.79
N GLY A 144 -15.40 11.60 6.85
CA GLY A 144 -15.44 12.20 8.18
C GLY A 144 -14.87 13.64 8.23
N ARG A 145 -14.01 14.02 7.27
CA ARG A 145 -13.50 15.41 7.17
C ARG A 145 -14.53 16.39 6.61
N PHE A 146 -15.40 15.93 5.73
CA PHE A 146 -16.42 16.77 5.09
C PHE A 146 -17.64 17.01 5.99
N ARG A 147 -17.90 16.14 6.97
CA ARG A 147 -19.01 16.25 7.94
C ARG A 147 -20.39 16.46 7.30
N LEU A 148 -20.64 15.83 6.16
CA LEU A 148 -21.92 15.88 5.45
C LEU A 148 -22.67 14.55 5.58
N SER A 149 -24.00 14.62 5.53
CA SER A 149 -24.82 13.42 5.34
C SER A 149 -24.70 12.87 3.92
N ASN A 150 -24.99 11.58 3.73
CA ASN A 150 -24.92 10.96 2.39
C ASN A 150 -25.89 11.62 1.39
N GLU A 151 -27.04 12.08 1.87
CA GLU A 151 -28.06 12.76 1.04
C GLU A 151 -27.59 14.15 0.59
N GLU A 152 -27.02 14.94 1.50
CA GLU A 152 -26.43 16.24 1.16
C GLU A 152 -25.25 16.08 0.21
N PHE A 153 -24.42 15.06 0.43
CA PHE A 153 -23.29 14.78 -0.45
C PHE A 153 -23.77 14.42 -1.86
N HIS A 154 -24.78 13.55 -1.97
CA HIS A 154 -25.40 13.23 -3.25
C HIS A 154 -25.95 14.49 -3.94
N ARG A 155 -26.72 15.32 -3.23
CA ARG A 155 -27.29 16.56 -3.78
C ARG A 155 -26.20 17.49 -4.31
N LYS A 156 -25.18 17.78 -3.50
CA LYS A 156 -24.07 18.67 -3.89
C LYS A 156 -23.30 18.15 -5.10
N LEU A 157 -23.14 16.83 -5.24
CA LEU A 157 -22.51 16.21 -6.42
C LEU A 157 -23.38 16.28 -7.67
N VAL A 158 -24.71 16.15 -7.54
CA VAL A 158 -25.64 16.25 -8.67
C VAL A 158 -25.74 17.70 -9.17
N GLU A 159 -25.82 18.65 -8.24
CA GLU A 159 -25.92 20.09 -8.52
C GLU A 159 -24.58 20.73 -8.93
N LEU A 160 -23.46 20.01 -8.74
CA LEU A 160 -22.11 20.52 -8.93
C LEU A 160 -21.89 21.86 -8.19
N ASP A 161 -22.26 21.89 -6.89
CA ASP A 161 -22.18 23.09 -6.04
C ASP A 161 -20.73 23.57 -5.87
N ILE A 162 -20.34 24.59 -6.64
CA ILE A 162 -19.00 25.20 -6.66
C ILE A 162 -18.57 25.79 -5.33
N ASN A 163 -19.50 26.12 -4.43
CA ASN A 163 -19.15 26.67 -3.11
C ASN A 163 -18.55 25.59 -2.20
N PHE A 164 -18.98 24.34 -2.37
CA PHE A 164 -18.45 23.20 -1.63
C PHE A 164 -17.39 22.45 -2.42
N LEU A 165 -17.63 22.20 -3.71
CA LEU A 165 -16.72 21.52 -4.61
C LEU A 165 -15.67 22.51 -5.11
N THR A 166 -14.81 22.99 -4.22
CA THR A 166 -13.62 23.77 -4.60
C THR A 166 -12.58 22.89 -5.28
N ALA A 167 -11.61 23.49 -5.97
CA ALA A 167 -10.56 22.75 -6.68
C ALA A 167 -9.85 21.72 -5.78
N GLU A 168 -9.47 22.12 -4.56
CA GLU A 168 -8.85 21.22 -3.58
C GLU A 168 -9.78 20.08 -3.13
N VAL A 169 -11.07 20.39 -2.93
CA VAL A 169 -12.05 19.39 -2.50
C VAL A 169 -12.26 18.38 -3.60
N CYS A 170 -12.37 18.81 -4.86
CA CYS A 170 -12.48 17.92 -6.01
C CYS A 170 -11.27 16.98 -6.11
N GLU A 171 -10.05 17.48 -5.99
CA GLU A 171 -8.82 16.67 -6.02
C GLU A 171 -8.78 15.63 -4.89
N LYS A 172 -9.10 16.05 -3.66
CA LYS A 172 -9.11 15.18 -2.48
C LYS A 172 -10.24 14.14 -2.56
N LEU A 173 -11.37 14.49 -3.17
CA LEU A 173 -12.55 13.63 -3.25
C LEU A 173 -12.44 12.58 -4.37
N LEU A 174 -11.85 12.94 -5.51
CA LEU A 174 -11.74 12.10 -6.71
C LEU A 174 -11.26 10.65 -6.43
N PRO A 175 -10.20 10.39 -5.64
CA PRO A 175 -9.74 9.02 -5.37
C PRO A 175 -10.67 8.20 -4.46
N HIS A 176 -11.62 8.85 -3.78
CA HIS A 176 -12.55 8.21 -2.85
C HIS A 176 -13.94 7.98 -3.45
N LEU A 177 -14.19 8.43 -4.67
CA LEU A 177 -15.44 8.19 -5.39
C LEU A 177 -15.54 6.72 -5.83
N PRO A 178 -16.75 6.13 -5.79
CA PRO A 178 -16.97 4.77 -6.28
C PRO A 178 -16.77 4.70 -7.81
N ASP A 179 -16.23 3.57 -8.28
CA ASP A 179 -16.32 3.19 -9.68
C ASP A 179 -17.67 2.54 -9.99
N ARG A 180 -17.98 2.37 -11.28
CA ARG A 180 -19.17 1.63 -11.72
C ARG A 180 -19.20 0.20 -11.17
N GLU A 181 -18.05 -0.47 -11.15
CA GLU A 181 -17.94 -1.80 -10.56
C GLU A 181 -18.24 -1.81 -9.06
N ASP A 182 -17.80 -0.78 -8.33
CA ASP A 182 -18.03 -0.69 -6.89
C ASP A 182 -19.49 -0.45 -6.56
N TYR A 183 -20.14 0.43 -7.33
CA TYR A 183 -21.57 0.64 -7.23
C TYR A 183 -22.33 -0.66 -7.51
N ASN A 184 -21.97 -1.39 -8.57
CA ASN A 184 -22.63 -2.67 -8.89
C ASN A 184 -22.47 -3.71 -7.79
N LYS A 185 -21.26 -3.84 -7.20
CA LYS A 185 -21.01 -4.74 -6.06
C LYS A 185 -21.89 -4.37 -4.86
N VAL A 186 -21.95 -3.09 -4.51
CA VAL A 186 -22.77 -2.61 -3.40
C VAL A 186 -24.26 -2.80 -3.69
N ALA A 187 -24.72 -2.46 -4.89
CA ALA A 187 -26.11 -2.61 -5.30
C ALA A 187 -26.56 -4.08 -5.31
N GLN A 188 -25.70 -5.01 -5.74
CA GLN A 188 -25.98 -6.43 -5.68
C GLN A 188 -26.16 -6.90 -4.24
N VAL A 189 -25.23 -6.57 -3.34
CA VAL A 189 -25.32 -6.98 -1.93
C VAL A 189 -26.54 -6.32 -1.25
N VAL A 190 -26.90 -5.10 -1.63
CA VAL A 190 -28.13 -4.44 -1.14
C VAL A 190 -29.37 -5.21 -1.63
N ALA A 191 -29.41 -5.62 -2.90
CA ALA A 191 -30.51 -6.43 -3.44
C ALA A 191 -30.64 -7.80 -2.76
N GLU A 192 -29.51 -8.44 -2.43
CA GLU A 192 -29.48 -9.71 -1.67
C GLU A 192 -29.97 -9.58 -0.21
N ASN A 193 -30.04 -8.36 0.34
CA ASN A 193 -30.48 -8.08 1.71
C ASN A 193 -31.80 -7.27 1.75
N ASP A 194 -32.76 -7.61 0.88
CA ASP A 194 -34.09 -7.00 0.79
C ASP A 194 -34.08 -5.46 0.62
N GLY A 195 -33.02 -4.91 0.02
CA GLY A 195 -32.89 -3.47 -0.19
C GLY A 195 -32.58 -2.66 1.09
N ASN A 196 -32.25 -3.31 2.21
CA ASN A 196 -32.05 -2.61 3.47
C ASN A 196 -30.65 -1.97 3.58
N VAL A 197 -30.51 -0.76 3.05
CA VAL A 197 -29.25 0.02 3.06
C VAL A 197 -28.82 0.41 4.48
N SER A 198 -29.75 0.47 5.44
CA SER A 198 -29.47 0.88 6.82
C SER A 198 -28.53 -0.06 7.58
N LEU A 199 -28.45 -1.33 7.18
CA LEU A 199 -27.58 -2.34 7.80
C LEU A 199 -26.11 -2.22 7.39
N PHE A 200 -25.81 -1.46 6.32
CA PHE A 200 -24.48 -1.37 5.74
C PHE A 200 -23.56 -0.35 6.46
N GLY A 201 -22.25 -0.47 6.24
CA GLY A 201 -21.27 0.47 6.77
C GLY A 201 -21.37 1.85 6.11
N SER A 202 -20.83 2.89 6.75
CA SER A 202 -20.90 4.26 6.22
C SER A 202 -20.35 4.40 4.79
N CYS A 203 -19.28 3.66 4.46
CA CYS A 203 -18.71 3.65 3.11
C CYS A 203 -19.66 3.01 2.08
N ASP A 204 -20.23 1.85 2.38
CA ASP A 204 -21.15 1.15 1.48
C ASP A 204 -22.42 1.99 1.25
N LYS A 205 -22.96 2.61 2.31
CA LYS A 205 -24.09 3.57 2.22
C LYS A 205 -23.76 4.75 1.32
N PHE A 206 -22.55 5.32 1.47
CA PHE A 206 -22.08 6.41 0.62
C PHE A 206 -21.98 5.97 -0.85
N PHE A 207 -21.37 4.83 -1.13
CA PHE A 207 -21.22 4.31 -2.49
C PHE A 207 -22.56 4.01 -3.15
N TYR A 208 -23.53 3.48 -2.39
CA TYR A 208 -24.89 3.27 -2.90
C TYR A 208 -25.58 4.59 -3.24
N ALA A 209 -25.45 5.61 -2.38
CA ALA A 209 -26.05 6.91 -2.61
C ALA A 209 -25.48 7.59 -3.86
N VAL A 210 -24.15 7.76 -3.92
CA VAL A 210 -23.50 8.55 -4.99
C VAL A 210 -23.19 7.76 -6.26
N GLY A 211 -23.08 6.44 -6.19
CA GLY A 211 -22.75 5.58 -7.34
C GLY A 211 -23.88 5.47 -8.38
N SER A 212 -25.10 5.89 -8.03
CA SER A 212 -26.22 6.05 -8.95
C SER A 212 -25.94 7.13 -10.01
N ILE A 213 -25.11 8.13 -9.68
CA ILE A 213 -24.78 9.26 -10.55
C ILE A 213 -23.94 8.78 -11.74
N SER A 214 -24.37 9.13 -12.96
CA SER A 214 -23.67 8.75 -14.18
C SER A 214 -22.37 9.55 -14.36
N HIS A 215 -21.28 8.84 -14.69
CA HIS A 215 -19.96 9.43 -14.97
C HIS A 215 -19.44 10.35 -13.85
N LEU A 216 -19.69 9.98 -12.59
CA LEU A 216 -19.40 10.83 -11.44
C LEU A 216 -17.93 11.28 -11.39
N LYS A 217 -16.97 10.35 -11.56
CA LYS A 217 -15.53 10.69 -11.57
C LYS A 217 -15.19 11.67 -12.69
N GLN A 218 -15.74 11.47 -13.88
CA GLN A 218 -15.51 12.37 -15.02
C GLN A 218 -16.08 13.76 -14.74
N ARG A 219 -17.30 13.87 -14.19
CA ARG A 219 -17.92 15.16 -13.84
C ARG A 219 -17.07 15.95 -12.86
N ILE A 220 -16.58 15.29 -11.79
CA ILE A 220 -15.73 15.93 -10.78
C ILE A 220 -14.35 16.29 -11.35
N ASN A 221 -13.79 15.48 -12.24
CA ASN A 221 -12.55 15.81 -12.93
C ASN A 221 -12.72 17.04 -13.84
N CYS A 222 -13.78 17.09 -14.65
CA CYS A 222 -14.09 18.25 -15.47
C CYS A 222 -14.30 19.52 -14.63
N LEU A 223 -15.00 19.40 -13.50
CA LEU A 223 -15.19 20.53 -12.58
C LEU A 223 -13.86 20.99 -11.97
N SER A 224 -12.99 20.07 -11.56
CA SER A 224 -11.65 20.39 -11.05
C SER A 224 -10.83 21.17 -12.09
N ILE A 225 -10.85 20.72 -13.36
CA ILE A 225 -10.19 21.42 -14.46
C ILE A 225 -10.79 22.81 -14.67
N PHE A 226 -12.12 22.92 -14.67
CA PHE A 226 -12.81 24.21 -14.83
C PHE A 226 -12.44 25.21 -13.74
N LEU A 227 -12.38 24.79 -12.48
CA LEU A 227 -12.02 25.64 -11.35
C LEU A 227 -10.53 26.04 -11.36
N ASN A 228 -9.66 25.16 -11.85
CA ASN A 228 -8.23 25.42 -11.98
C ASN A 228 -7.87 26.15 -13.29
N PHE A 229 -8.84 26.37 -14.18
CA PHE A 229 -8.58 26.89 -15.52
C PHE A 229 -7.98 28.29 -15.50
N GLU A 230 -8.52 29.20 -14.68
CA GLU A 230 -8.04 30.57 -14.57
C GLU A 230 -6.61 30.64 -14.03
N SER A 231 -6.34 29.91 -12.94
CA SER A 231 -4.99 29.77 -12.38
C SER A 231 -4.01 29.16 -13.38
N GLY A 232 -4.46 28.17 -14.16
CA GLY A 232 -3.67 27.57 -15.24
C GLY A 232 -3.38 28.57 -16.36
N CYS A 233 -4.37 29.34 -16.80
CA CYS A 233 -4.21 30.36 -17.82
C CYS A 233 -3.24 31.46 -17.37
N ASN A 234 -3.30 31.90 -16.12
CA ASN A 234 -2.35 32.87 -15.57
C ASN A 234 -0.91 32.36 -15.61
N ARG A 235 -0.69 31.06 -15.41
CA ARG A 235 0.62 30.43 -15.57
C ARG A 235 1.14 30.53 -17.00
N PHE A 236 0.26 30.40 -18.01
CA PHE A 236 0.63 30.54 -19.42
C PHE A 236 0.72 32.00 -19.88
N SER A 237 -0.07 32.90 -19.28
CA SER A 237 -0.06 34.34 -19.59
C SER A 237 1.33 34.95 -19.39
N GLY A 238 2.02 34.59 -18.30
CA GLY A 238 3.41 35.02 -18.08
C GLY A 238 4.37 34.61 -19.21
N TYR A 239 4.19 33.41 -19.79
CA TYR A 239 4.96 32.99 -20.96
C TYR A 239 4.62 33.81 -22.20
N THR A 240 3.33 34.12 -22.43
CA THR A 240 2.94 34.96 -23.57
C THR A 240 3.49 36.39 -23.46
N GLU A 241 3.57 36.93 -22.24
CA GLU A 241 4.14 38.26 -22.01
C GLU A 241 5.66 38.26 -22.21
N ILE A 242 6.35 37.23 -21.70
CA ILE A 242 7.80 37.04 -21.93
C ILE A 242 8.09 36.85 -23.42
N ASP A 243 7.34 36.00 -24.13
CA ASP A 243 7.49 35.78 -25.57
C ASP A 243 7.22 37.07 -26.37
N SER A 244 6.23 37.87 -25.97
CA SER A 244 5.94 39.15 -26.60
C SER A 244 7.11 40.13 -26.47
N LYS A 245 7.75 40.18 -25.28
CA LYS A 245 8.91 41.02 -24.99
C LYS A 245 10.17 40.50 -25.70
N LEU A 246 10.36 39.19 -25.77
CA LEU A 246 11.47 38.58 -26.50
C LEU A 246 11.37 38.90 -28.00
N ARG A 247 10.16 38.80 -28.55
CA ARG A 247 9.89 39.10 -29.97
C ARG A 247 10.05 40.57 -30.30
N SER A 248 9.65 41.48 -29.41
CA SER A 248 9.87 42.91 -29.61
C SER A 248 11.35 43.29 -29.53
N MET A 249 12.12 42.67 -28.63
CA MET A 249 13.57 42.85 -28.57
C MET A 249 14.26 42.30 -29.83
N GLN A 250 13.87 41.13 -30.32
CA GLN A 250 14.43 40.57 -31.56
C GLN A 250 14.18 41.49 -32.76
N LEU A 251 12.96 42.01 -32.91
CA LEU A 251 12.64 42.98 -33.95
C LEU A 251 13.45 44.29 -33.81
N ALA A 252 13.69 44.75 -32.58
CA ALA A 252 14.51 45.93 -32.35
C ALA A 252 15.98 45.70 -32.73
N VAL A 253 16.52 44.50 -32.48
CA VAL A 253 17.86 44.10 -32.92
C VAL A 253 17.94 44.00 -34.44
N ASP A 254 16.93 43.44 -35.09
CA ASP A 254 16.90 43.30 -36.56
C ASP A 254 16.74 44.66 -37.29
N GLN A 255 16.33 45.72 -36.58
CA GLN A 255 16.19 47.08 -37.10
C GLN A 255 17.44 47.96 -36.92
N ILE A 256 18.45 47.50 -36.19
CA ILE A 256 19.73 48.19 -35.95
C ILE A 256 20.78 47.66 -36.92
#